data_AF-A0A0T8Z3J6-F1
#
_entry.id   AF-A0A0T8Z3J6-F1
#
_cell.length_a   1.000
_cell.length_b   1.000
_cell.length_c   1.000
_cell.angle_alpha   90.00
_cell.angle_beta   90.00
_cell.angle_gamma   90.00
#
_symmetry.space_group_name_H-M   'P 1'
#
loop_
_entity.id
_entity.type
_entity.pdbx_description
1 polymer ?
#
loop_
_entity_poly.entity_id
_entity_poly.type
_entity_poly.pdbx_seq_one_letter_code
_entity_poly.pdbx_strand_id
1 'polypeptide(L)'
;MQYSCGKININIPDGYGDIKDIVFSAHIIVRYNNGHCGGIDPHIIGLCKKQIRRMSLYPILIIVSRDSKVIDDYKNLDIAYVDCTQCSNNFETALHVKNILKLLKIQLIHCHGYSTNYFLYMLKKLDKNGFGKVKTVITCHGWVEYNLKKKFLTYFDFWTYSMGDAFICVSETMKKRLESIIKNKKIVAINNGINVSNSDLDVVGVQDFKKEFCIPNNKKIICYFGRLDPEKRPDRFLEFAEKLFLVREDVIFIMAGNGSMWAALKEKICHLKCRDNFKLLGEIYPVL
;
A
#
# COMPACT_ATOMS: atom_id res chain seq x y z
N MET A 1 -19.77 11.23 14.33
CA MET A 1 -19.35 11.21 15.77
C MET A 1 -17.84 11.09 15.93
N GLN A 2 -17.22 11.92 16.79
CA GLN A 2 -15.77 11.89 17.05
C GLN A 2 -15.49 11.52 18.52
N TYR A 3 -14.71 10.47 18.75
CA TYR A 3 -14.27 10.05 20.09
C TYR A 3 -12.75 10.11 20.17
N SER A 4 -12.21 10.67 21.26
CA SER A 4 -10.77 10.71 21.53
C SER A 4 -10.43 9.92 22.80
N CYS A 5 -9.40 9.07 22.72
CA CYS A 5 -8.78 8.41 23.86
C CYS A 5 -7.27 8.70 23.80
N GLY A 6 -6.85 9.77 24.47
CA GLY A 6 -5.48 10.27 24.38
C GLY A 6 -5.12 10.69 22.94
N LYS A 7 -4.16 9.99 22.34
CA LYS A 7 -3.66 10.26 20.97
C LYS A 7 -4.40 9.52 19.85
N ILE A 8 -5.45 8.78 20.20
CA ILE A 8 -6.25 7.98 19.26
C ILE A 8 -7.60 8.65 19.05
N ASN A 9 -7.94 8.91 17.79
CA ASN A 9 -9.21 9.48 17.40
C ASN A 9 -10.03 8.48 16.59
N ILE A 10 -11.32 8.38 16.85
CA ILE A 10 -12.26 7.60 16.07
C ILE A 10 -13.17 8.58 15.35
N ASN A 11 -13.34 8.38 14.06
CA ASN A 11 -14.32 9.08 13.25
C ASN A 11 -15.31 8.06 12.71
N ILE A 12 -16.60 8.29 12.96
CA ILE A 12 -17.70 7.51 12.41
C ILE A 12 -18.64 8.49 11.71
N PRO A 13 -18.86 8.34 10.39
CA PRO A 13 -19.83 9.13 9.66
C PRO A 13 -21.24 9.07 10.23
N ASP A 14 -22.02 10.13 10.03
CA ASP A 14 -23.35 10.27 10.65
C ASP A 14 -24.37 9.25 10.12
N GLY A 15 -24.14 8.67 8.93
CA GLY A 15 -25.01 7.65 8.31
C GLY A 15 -25.03 6.28 8.99
N TYR A 16 -24.21 6.04 10.02
CA TYR A 16 -24.06 4.73 10.65
C TYR A 16 -25.13 4.42 11.73
N GLY A 17 -25.77 5.43 12.34
CA GLY A 17 -26.69 5.21 13.47
C GLY A 17 -25.97 4.87 14.78
N ASP A 18 -26.61 4.14 15.72
CA ASP A 18 -25.95 3.73 16.97
C ASP A 18 -24.90 2.63 16.72
N ILE A 19 -23.65 3.02 16.87
CA ILE A 19 -22.46 2.21 16.61
C ILE A 19 -22.41 0.91 17.42
N LYS A 20 -23.12 0.85 18.56
CA LYS A 20 -23.16 -0.35 19.41
C LYS A 20 -23.96 -1.48 18.78
N ASP A 21 -24.86 -1.18 17.85
CA ASP A 21 -25.71 -2.17 17.19
C ASP A 21 -25.13 -2.65 15.86
N ILE A 22 -24.00 -2.07 15.44
CA ILE A 22 -23.35 -2.37 14.18
C ILE A 22 -22.24 -3.40 14.39
N VAL A 23 -22.13 -4.31 13.43
CA VAL A 23 -21.07 -5.32 13.37
C VAL A 23 -20.12 -4.93 12.25
N PHE A 24 -18.86 -4.63 12.58
CA PHE A 24 -17.87 -4.13 11.62
C PHE A 24 -16.87 -5.20 11.15
N SER A 25 -16.25 -4.91 10.00
CA SER A 25 -14.99 -5.51 9.57
C SER A 25 -13.87 -4.48 9.66
N ALA A 26 -12.72 -4.84 10.22
CA ALA A 26 -11.58 -3.94 10.40
C ALA A 26 -10.53 -4.17 9.30
N HIS A 27 -10.21 -3.14 8.53
CA HIS A 27 -9.00 -3.10 7.73
C HIS A 27 -7.91 -2.43 8.56
N ILE A 28 -6.80 -3.12 8.83
CA ILE A 28 -5.68 -2.56 9.59
C ILE A 28 -4.55 -2.20 8.63
N ILE A 29 -4.06 -0.97 8.75
CA ILE A 29 -3.01 -0.42 7.91
C ILE A 29 -2.02 0.29 8.82
N VAL A 30 -0.76 -0.16 8.79
CA VAL A 30 0.33 0.49 9.51
C VAL A 30 1.36 0.96 8.49
N ARG A 31 1.42 2.27 8.23
CA ARG A 31 2.34 2.84 7.24
C ARG A 31 3.70 3.14 7.87
N TYR A 32 4.72 3.21 7.02
CA TYR A 32 6.01 3.75 7.41
C TYR A 32 5.94 5.28 7.28
N ASN A 33 6.34 5.99 8.34
CA ASN A 33 6.22 7.44 8.46
C ASN A 33 7.25 8.16 7.57
N ASN A 34 7.05 8.11 6.26
CA ASN A 34 7.94 8.72 5.27
C ASN A 34 7.18 9.62 4.28
N GLY A 35 5.87 9.78 4.42
CA GLY A 35 5.07 10.68 3.57
C GLY A 35 4.97 10.27 2.10
N HIS A 36 5.33 9.03 1.74
CA HIS A 36 5.26 8.53 0.36
C HIS A 36 4.05 7.61 0.17
N CYS A 37 3.32 7.79 -0.93
CA CYS A 37 2.21 6.92 -1.30
C CYS A 37 2.74 5.71 -2.09
N GLY A 38 2.56 4.49 -1.55
CA GLY A 38 2.99 3.26 -2.20
C GLY A 38 1.83 2.61 -2.95
N GLY A 39 2.10 1.63 -3.82
CA GLY A 39 1.04 0.94 -4.58
C GLY A 39 0.01 0.16 -3.73
N ILE A 40 0.24 0.00 -2.43
CA ILE A 40 -0.71 -0.61 -1.49
C ILE A 40 -1.87 0.35 -1.18
N ASP A 41 -1.60 1.65 -1.07
CA ASP A 41 -2.59 2.64 -0.66
C ASP A 41 -3.75 2.80 -1.68
N PRO A 42 -3.51 3.03 -2.99
CA PRO A 42 -4.59 3.10 -3.97
C PRO A 42 -5.31 1.74 -4.13
N HIS A 43 -4.62 0.64 -3.85
CA HIS A 43 -5.24 -0.68 -3.83
C HIS A 43 -6.26 -0.81 -2.68
N ILE A 44 -5.90 -0.39 -1.46
CA ILE A 44 -6.81 -0.47 -0.31
C ILE A 44 -7.99 0.50 -0.49
N ILE A 45 -7.74 1.73 -0.96
CA ILE A 45 -8.80 2.68 -1.31
C ILE A 45 -9.76 2.07 -2.33
N GLY A 46 -9.22 1.49 -3.41
CA GLY A 46 -10.01 0.81 -4.44
C GLY A 46 -10.82 -0.36 -3.89
N LEU A 47 -10.22 -1.17 -3.00
CA LEU A 47 -10.89 -2.27 -2.32
C LEU A 47 -12.06 -1.77 -1.47
N CYS A 48 -11.85 -0.75 -0.65
CA CYS A 48 -12.89 -0.15 0.19
C CYS A 48 -14.03 0.42 -0.65
N LYS A 49 -13.73 1.20 -1.71
CA LYS A 49 -14.73 1.71 -2.67
C LYS A 49 -15.61 0.58 -3.23
N LYS A 50 -14.99 -0.54 -3.64
CA LYS A 50 -15.73 -1.68 -4.21
C LYS A 50 -16.52 -2.45 -3.15
N GLN A 51 -16.00 -2.63 -1.93
CA GLN A 51 -16.71 -3.26 -0.83
C GLN A 51 -17.95 -2.47 -0.41
N ILE A 52 -17.85 -1.13 -0.35
CA ILE A 52 -18.99 -0.24 -0.06
C ILE A 52 -20.05 -0.37 -1.16
N ARG A 53 -19.65 -0.24 -2.43
CA ARG A 53 -20.57 -0.35 -3.58
C ARG A 53 -21.27 -1.71 -3.66
N ARG A 54 -20.60 -2.78 -3.24
CA ARG A 54 -21.16 -4.14 -3.25
C ARG A 54 -21.99 -4.47 -2.01
N MET A 55 -22.20 -3.51 -1.10
CA MET A 55 -22.82 -3.72 0.21
C MET A 55 -22.14 -4.88 0.95
N SER A 56 -20.88 -4.66 1.33
CA SER A 56 -20.11 -5.58 2.17
C SER A 56 -20.98 -6.11 3.31
N LEU A 57 -20.78 -7.40 3.64
CA LEU A 57 -21.51 -8.08 4.71
C LEU A 57 -21.46 -7.30 6.04
N TYR A 58 -20.35 -6.58 6.26
CA TYR A 58 -20.12 -5.70 7.39
C TYR A 58 -19.60 -4.34 6.90
N PRO A 59 -19.98 -3.22 7.55
CA PRO A 59 -19.34 -1.93 7.31
C PRO A 59 -17.84 -1.99 7.62
N ILE A 60 -17.09 -1.09 6.98
CA ILE A 60 -15.62 -1.09 7.03
C ILE A 60 -15.17 -0.07 8.07
N LEU A 61 -14.29 -0.52 8.96
CA LEU A 61 -13.52 0.33 9.86
C LEU A 61 -12.05 0.30 9.42
N ILE A 62 -11.46 1.44 9.07
CA ILE A 62 -10.05 1.52 8.73
C ILE A 62 -9.24 1.95 9.94
N ILE A 63 -8.26 1.16 10.36
CA ILE A 63 -7.32 1.53 11.42
C ILE A 63 -6.03 2.00 10.77
N VAL A 64 -5.74 3.29 10.91
CA VAL A 64 -4.54 3.91 10.35
C VAL A 64 -3.53 4.14 11.48
N SER A 65 -2.41 3.44 11.44
CA SER A 65 -1.29 3.70 12.32
C SER A 65 -0.14 4.29 11.52
N ARG A 66 0.27 5.50 11.91
CA ARG A 66 1.35 6.32 11.31
C ARG A 66 1.01 6.82 9.90
N ASP A 67 1.33 8.09 9.64
CA ASP A 67 1.08 8.85 8.39
C ASP A 67 -0.40 9.23 8.12
N SER A 68 -0.68 10.54 8.13
CA SER A 68 -2.02 11.11 7.96
C SER A 68 -2.42 11.37 6.50
N LYS A 69 -1.52 11.23 5.51
CA LYS A 69 -1.79 11.67 4.13
C LYS A 69 -3.00 10.99 3.48
N VAL A 70 -3.34 9.76 3.88
CA VAL A 70 -4.47 8.99 3.31
C VAL A 70 -5.75 9.17 4.16
N ILE A 71 -5.65 9.83 5.31
CA ILE A 71 -6.84 10.10 6.15
C ILE A 71 -7.84 10.95 5.37
N ASP A 72 -7.36 11.92 4.58
CA ASP A 72 -8.24 12.78 3.79
C ASP A 72 -8.94 11.98 2.68
N ASP A 73 -8.26 11.02 2.04
CA ASP A 73 -8.89 10.09 1.11
C ASP A 73 -10.02 9.29 1.79
N TYR A 74 -9.79 8.82 3.02
CA TYR A 74 -10.81 8.06 3.77
C TYR A 74 -11.98 8.93 4.23
N LYS A 75 -11.73 10.19 4.60
CA LYS A 75 -12.81 11.15 4.90
C LYS A 75 -13.70 11.36 3.68
N ASN A 76 -13.12 11.50 2.49
CA ASN A 76 -13.86 11.70 1.24
C ASN A 76 -14.69 10.48 0.83
N LEU A 77 -14.39 9.29 1.38
CA LEU A 77 -15.15 8.06 1.12
C LEU A 77 -16.31 7.82 2.09
N ASP A 78 -16.48 8.67 3.09
CA ASP A 78 -17.49 8.50 4.14
C ASP A 78 -17.39 7.14 4.85
N ILE A 79 -16.16 6.75 5.21
CA ILE A 79 -15.85 5.49 5.91
C ILE A 79 -15.47 5.77 7.36
N ALA A 80 -15.88 4.89 8.27
CA ALA A 80 -15.40 4.94 9.64
C ALA A 80 -13.89 4.63 9.74
N TYR A 81 -13.15 5.40 10.51
CA TYR A 81 -11.73 5.16 10.73
C TYR A 81 -11.27 5.44 12.16
N VAL A 82 -10.21 4.74 12.57
CA VAL A 82 -9.45 4.99 13.80
C VAL A 82 -8.09 5.55 13.41
N ASP A 83 -7.86 6.80 13.75
CA ASP A 83 -6.59 7.51 13.57
C ASP A 83 -5.69 7.28 14.79
N CYS A 84 -4.60 6.56 14.55
CA CYS A 84 -3.50 6.32 15.49
C CYS A 84 -2.18 6.91 14.96
N THR A 85 -2.22 7.98 14.17
CA THR A 85 -1.03 8.59 13.54
C THR A 85 -0.04 9.14 14.56
N GLN A 86 -0.53 9.62 15.70
CA GLN A 86 0.27 10.14 16.81
C GLN A 86 0.81 9.04 17.75
N CYS A 87 0.55 7.77 17.42
CA CYS A 87 0.88 6.62 18.25
C CYS A 87 2.04 5.79 17.67
N SER A 88 2.76 5.12 18.56
CA SER A 88 3.74 4.11 18.16
C SER A 88 3.09 2.74 17.93
N ASN A 89 3.63 1.93 17.03
CA ASN A 89 3.19 0.55 16.84
C ASN A 89 3.70 -0.34 17.99
N ASN A 90 3.06 -0.23 19.17
CA ASN A 90 3.44 -0.88 20.42
C ASN A 90 2.24 -1.50 21.15
N PHE A 91 2.49 -2.18 22.27
CA PHE A 91 1.44 -2.84 23.06
C PHE A 91 0.44 -1.87 23.69
N GLU A 92 0.86 -0.66 24.06
CA GLU A 92 -0.02 0.38 24.59
C GLU A 92 -1.08 0.79 23.56
N THR A 93 -0.64 1.10 22.34
CA THR A 93 -1.55 1.42 21.23
C THR A 93 -2.45 0.23 20.90
N ALA A 94 -1.91 -0.99 20.90
CA ALA A 94 -2.71 -2.19 20.72
C ALA A 94 -3.76 -2.37 21.82
N LEU A 95 -3.46 -2.00 23.07
CA LEU A 95 -4.41 -2.08 24.18
C LEU A 95 -5.58 -1.10 24.01
N HIS A 96 -5.30 0.14 23.60
CA HIS A 96 -6.35 1.13 23.33
C HIS A 96 -7.21 0.73 22.12
N VAL A 97 -6.56 0.35 21.02
CA VAL A 97 -7.28 -0.11 19.81
C VAL A 97 -8.10 -1.36 20.10
N LYS A 98 -7.60 -2.31 20.90
CA LYS A 98 -8.37 -3.47 21.37
C LYS A 98 -9.70 -3.03 21.99
N ASN A 99 -9.69 -2.07 22.91
CA ASN A 99 -10.90 -1.62 23.60
C ASN A 99 -11.92 -1.01 22.62
N ILE A 100 -11.43 -0.20 21.66
CA ILE A 100 -12.26 0.38 20.59
C ILE A 100 -12.90 -0.73 19.74
N LEU A 101 -12.10 -1.69 19.29
CA LEU A 101 -12.59 -2.78 18.46
C LEU A 101 -13.59 -3.68 19.20
N LYS A 102 -13.52 -3.80 20.53
CA LYS A 102 -14.53 -4.54 21.32
C LYS A 102 -15.88 -3.82 21.29
N LEU A 103 -15.87 -2.50 21.44
CA LEU A 103 -17.08 -1.68 21.38
C LEU A 103 -17.77 -1.80 20.02
N LEU A 104 -16.99 -1.90 18.93
CA LEU A 104 -17.48 -1.98 17.55
C LEU A 104 -17.75 -3.42 17.06
N LYS A 105 -17.79 -4.41 17.96
CA LYS A 105 -18.18 -5.81 17.67
C LYS A 105 -17.53 -6.40 16.41
N ILE A 106 -16.21 -6.20 16.24
CA ILE A 106 -15.48 -6.61 15.03
C ILE A 106 -15.51 -8.14 14.83
N GLN A 107 -15.93 -8.60 13.65
CA GLN A 107 -16.01 -10.04 13.31
C GLN A 107 -14.92 -10.51 12.35
N LEU A 108 -14.31 -9.58 11.61
CA LEU A 108 -13.26 -9.85 10.63
C LEU A 108 -12.17 -8.79 10.74
N ILE A 109 -10.92 -9.23 10.74
CA ILE A 109 -9.75 -8.36 10.64
C ILE A 109 -9.03 -8.65 9.32
N HIS A 110 -8.77 -7.62 8.52
CA HIS A 110 -8.03 -7.71 7.27
C HIS A 110 -6.74 -6.88 7.37
N CYS A 111 -5.60 -7.56 7.40
CA CYS A 111 -4.29 -6.93 7.54
C CYS A 111 -3.60 -6.74 6.19
N HIS A 112 -2.96 -5.57 6.03
CA HIS A 112 -2.19 -5.21 4.84
C HIS A 112 -0.76 -4.83 5.23
N GLY A 113 0.21 -5.70 4.92
CA GLY A 113 1.64 -5.43 5.10
C GLY A 113 2.27 -5.82 6.46
N TYR A 114 3.61 -5.78 6.49
CA TYR A 114 4.46 -6.24 7.59
C TYR A 114 4.11 -5.66 8.96
N SER A 115 4.16 -4.33 9.08
CA SER A 115 3.94 -3.61 10.34
C SER A 115 2.56 -3.90 10.93
N THR A 116 1.58 -4.15 10.07
CA THR A 116 0.22 -4.53 10.43
C THR A 116 0.16 -5.92 11.04
N ASN A 117 0.91 -6.88 10.51
CA ASN A 117 0.91 -8.25 11.04
C ASN A 117 1.51 -8.31 12.47
N TYR A 118 2.51 -7.48 12.77
CA TYR A 118 3.01 -7.33 14.14
C TYR A 118 1.99 -6.70 15.07
N PHE A 119 1.24 -5.71 14.58
CA PHE A 119 0.16 -5.10 15.36
C PHE A 119 -0.96 -6.08 15.66
N LEU A 120 -1.36 -6.89 14.67
CA LEU A 120 -2.29 -8.01 14.84
C LEU A 120 -1.80 -8.98 15.91
N TYR A 121 -0.49 -9.30 15.92
CA TYR A 121 0.09 -10.15 16.94
C TYR A 121 -0.10 -9.60 18.35
N MET A 122 0.18 -8.30 18.55
CA MET A 122 -0.03 -7.66 19.84
C MET A 122 -1.51 -7.68 20.24
N LEU A 123 -2.42 -7.35 19.31
CA LEU A 123 -3.87 -7.38 19.52
C LEU A 123 -4.37 -8.76 19.96
N LYS A 124 -4.03 -9.83 19.22
CA LYS A 124 -4.46 -11.19 19.55
C LYS A 124 -3.85 -11.70 20.85
N LYS A 125 -2.60 -11.31 21.16
CA LYS A 125 -1.93 -11.69 22.41
C LYS A 125 -2.56 -11.03 23.64
N LEU A 126 -2.96 -9.77 23.53
CA LEU A 126 -3.61 -9.01 24.61
C LEU A 126 -5.04 -9.49 24.93
N ASP A 127 -5.66 -10.27 24.04
CA ASP A 127 -7.05 -10.71 24.18
C ASP A 127 -7.31 -12.07 23.55
N LYS A 128 -6.63 -13.11 24.04
CA LYS A 128 -6.71 -14.47 23.48
C LYS A 128 -8.13 -15.02 23.36
N ASN A 129 -9.01 -14.69 24.31
CA ASN A 129 -10.38 -15.21 24.35
C ASN A 129 -11.39 -14.37 23.54
N GLY A 130 -11.07 -13.12 23.24
CA GLY A 130 -11.85 -12.26 22.34
C GLY A 130 -11.20 -12.21 20.96
N PHE A 131 -10.32 -11.23 20.72
CA PHE A 131 -9.66 -11.05 19.42
C PHE A 131 -8.83 -12.25 18.96
N GLY A 132 -8.31 -13.07 19.88
CA GLY A 132 -7.65 -14.32 19.50
C GLY A 132 -8.54 -15.26 18.68
N LYS A 133 -9.86 -15.14 18.80
CA LYS A 133 -10.86 -15.93 18.05
C LYS A 133 -11.45 -15.21 16.83
N VAL A 134 -11.22 -13.90 16.69
CA VAL A 134 -11.72 -13.12 15.55
C VAL A 134 -10.99 -13.56 14.28
N LYS A 135 -11.76 -13.81 13.21
CA LYS A 135 -11.21 -14.29 11.94
C LYS A 135 -10.31 -13.24 11.31
N THR A 136 -9.17 -13.68 10.79
CA THR A 136 -8.18 -12.79 10.21
C THR A 136 -7.78 -13.19 8.80
N VAL A 137 -7.84 -12.22 7.89
CA VAL A 137 -7.32 -12.31 6.53
C VAL A 137 -6.06 -11.45 6.43
N ILE A 138 -5.00 -11.98 5.81
CA ILE A 138 -3.76 -11.24 5.58
C ILE A 138 -3.54 -11.13 4.06
N THR A 139 -3.42 -9.91 3.53
CA THR A 139 -2.97 -9.70 2.15
C THR A 139 -1.46 -9.54 2.11
N CYS A 140 -0.80 -10.42 1.35
CA CYS A 140 0.63 -10.37 1.11
C CYS A 140 0.93 -9.52 -0.13
N HIS A 141 1.67 -8.41 0.04
CA HIS A 141 2.04 -7.47 -1.05
C HIS A 141 3.48 -7.65 -1.56
N GLY A 142 4.12 -8.77 -1.22
CA GLY A 142 5.46 -9.15 -1.65
C GLY A 142 6.44 -9.12 -0.49
N TRP A 143 7.60 -9.74 -0.70
CA TRP A 143 8.68 -9.74 0.28
C TRP A 143 9.95 -9.09 -0.25
N VAL A 144 10.51 -8.18 0.55
CA VAL A 144 11.73 -7.45 0.20
C VAL A 144 12.92 -8.13 0.88
N GLU A 145 13.88 -8.61 0.09
CA GLU A 145 14.96 -9.50 0.58
C GLU A 145 16.34 -9.19 -0.03
N TYR A 146 16.59 -7.94 -0.42
CA TYR A 146 17.85 -7.55 -1.08
C TYR A 146 19.08 -7.52 -0.15
N ASN A 147 18.89 -7.56 1.18
CA ASN A 147 19.97 -7.65 2.16
C ASN A 147 19.57 -8.49 3.39
N LEU A 148 20.56 -8.82 4.24
CA LEU A 148 20.35 -9.65 5.44
C LEU A 148 19.28 -9.07 6.37
N LYS A 149 19.34 -7.77 6.68
CA LYS A 149 18.36 -7.09 7.53
C LYS A 149 16.93 -7.28 7.02
N LYS A 150 16.72 -7.14 5.71
CA LYS A 150 15.40 -7.29 5.06
C LYS A 150 14.94 -8.75 5.01
N LYS A 151 15.87 -9.70 4.82
CA LYS A 151 15.60 -11.14 4.97
C LYS A 151 15.15 -11.48 6.39
N PHE A 152 15.83 -10.96 7.42
CA PHE A 152 15.43 -11.14 8.82
C PHE A 152 14.03 -10.58 9.11
N LEU A 153 13.71 -9.39 8.60
CA LEU A 153 12.37 -8.80 8.74
C LEU A 153 11.28 -9.65 8.05
N THR A 154 11.60 -10.21 6.88
CA THR A 154 10.70 -11.12 6.15
C THR A 154 10.49 -12.43 6.90
N TYR A 155 11.55 -12.99 7.48
CA TYR A 155 11.45 -14.18 8.33
C TYR A 155 10.54 -13.94 9.54
N PHE A 156 10.71 -12.80 10.22
CA PHE A 156 9.88 -12.44 11.36
C PHE A 156 8.41 -12.17 10.96
N ASP A 157 8.16 -11.70 9.73
CA ASP A 157 6.81 -11.58 9.19
C ASP A 157 6.14 -12.95 9.03
N PHE A 158 6.85 -13.92 8.44
CA PHE A 158 6.31 -15.27 8.28
C PHE A 158 5.93 -15.92 9.61
N TRP A 159 6.65 -15.62 10.69
CA TRP A 159 6.29 -16.09 12.02
C TRP A 159 4.91 -15.57 12.47
N THR A 160 4.56 -14.31 12.14
CA THR A 160 3.24 -13.74 12.47
C THR A 160 2.09 -14.39 11.71
N TYR A 161 2.37 -15.11 10.61
CA TYR A 161 1.32 -15.72 9.79
C TYR A 161 0.64 -16.91 10.48
N SER A 162 1.22 -17.45 11.55
CA SER A 162 0.53 -18.40 12.42
C SER A 162 -0.86 -17.88 12.88
N MET A 163 -1.01 -16.56 12.98
CA MET A 163 -2.20 -15.87 13.47
C MET A 163 -3.27 -15.56 12.42
N GLY A 164 -2.96 -15.71 11.13
CA GLY A 164 -3.92 -15.56 10.05
C GLY A 164 -4.79 -16.81 9.88
N ASP A 165 -6.06 -16.63 9.56
CA ASP A 165 -6.99 -17.72 9.20
C ASP A 165 -6.98 -17.95 7.68
N ALA A 166 -6.86 -16.89 6.89
CA ALA A 166 -6.77 -16.95 5.43
C ALA A 166 -5.79 -15.91 4.86
N PHE A 167 -5.26 -16.19 3.68
CA PHE A 167 -4.24 -15.39 3.02
C PHE A 167 -4.64 -15.06 1.60
N ILE A 168 -4.45 -13.80 1.23
CA ILE A 168 -4.61 -13.31 -0.13
C ILE A 168 -3.22 -12.97 -0.67
N CYS A 169 -2.79 -13.67 -1.71
CA CYS A 169 -1.55 -13.36 -2.43
C CYS A 169 -1.88 -12.61 -3.71
N VAL A 170 -1.15 -11.53 -3.99
CA VAL A 170 -1.39 -10.69 -5.19
C VAL A 170 -0.92 -11.33 -6.50
N SER A 171 -0.41 -12.56 -6.47
CA SER A 171 -0.03 -13.36 -7.63
C SER A 171 0.06 -14.84 -7.31
N GLU A 172 -0.04 -15.70 -8.33
CA GLU A 172 0.12 -17.16 -8.16
C GLU A 172 1.55 -17.53 -7.74
N THR A 173 2.57 -16.80 -8.21
CA THR A 173 3.96 -16.99 -7.80
C THR A 173 4.13 -16.78 -6.29
N MET A 174 3.49 -15.73 -5.75
CA MET A 174 3.52 -15.49 -4.31
C MET A 174 2.74 -16.55 -3.52
N LYS A 175 1.60 -17.00 -4.03
CA LYS A 175 0.83 -18.08 -3.42
C LYS A 175 1.67 -19.35 -3.30
N LYS A 176 2.33 -19.78 -4.38
CA LYS A 176 3.23 -20.95 -4.37
C LYS A 176 4.35 -20.81 -3.34
N ARG A 177 4.98 -19.63 -3.28
CA ARG A 177 6.01 -19.35 -2.27
C ARG A 177 5.43 -19.43 -0.86
N LEU A 178 4.24 -18.88 -0.62
CA LEU A 178 3.61 -18.91 0.69
C LEU A 178 3.22 -20.33 1.12
N GLU A 179 2.69 -21.14 0.20
CA GLU A 179 2.36 -22.56 0.41
C GLU A 179 3.58 -23.42 0.75
N SER A 180 4.79 -23.02 0.34
CA SER A 180 6.03 -23.69 0.78
C SER A 180 6.41 -23.37 2.24
N ILE A 181 5.89 -22.28 2.80
CA ILE A 181 6.27 -21.76 4.12
C ILE A 181 5.23 -22.11 5.18
N ILE A 182 3.95 -21.90 4.88
CA ILE A 182 2.84 -22.19 5.78
C ILE A 182 1.99 -23.34 5.23
N LYS A 183 1.61 -24.27 6.12
CA LYS A 183 0.75 -25.41 5.81
C LYS A 183 -0.60 -25.26 6.52
N ASN A 184 -1.63 -25.93 5.99
CA ASN A 184 -2.97 -26.00 6.61
C ASN A 184 -3.65 -24.64 6.80
N LYS A 185 -3.41 -23.68 5.89
CA LYS A 185 -4.08 -22.37 5.86
C LYS A 185 -4.74 -22.18 4.51
N LYS A 186 -5.86 -21.45 4.47
CA LYS A 186 -6.51 -21.09 3.21
C LYS A 186 -5.70 -19.99 2.52
N ILE A 187 -5.11 -20.30 1.37
CA ILE A 187 -4.31 -19.35 0.59
C ILE A 187 -4.94 -19.22 -0.79
N VAL A 188 -5.26 -18.00 -1.19
CA VAL A 188 -5.86 -17.70 -2.49
C VAL A 188 -5.03 -16.65 -3.22
N ALA A 189 -4.88 -16.81 -4.53
CA ALA A 189 -4.31 -15.78 -5.38
C ALA A 189 -5.44 -14.86 -5.87
N ILE A 190 -5.33 -13.57 -5.57
CA ILE A 190 -6.22 -12.52 -6.06
C ILE A 190 -5.34 -11.38 -6.52
N ASN A 191 -5.25 -11.18 -7.84
CA ASN A 191 -4.46 -10.10 -8.42
C ASN A 191 -5.03 -8.72 -8.00
N ASN A 192 -4.14 -7.74 -7.90
CA ASN A 192 -4.57 -6.35 -7.72
C ASN A 192 -5.40 -5.90 -8.93
N GLY A 193 -6.60 -5.38 -8.67
CA GLY A 193 -7.41 -4.73 -9.68
C GLY A 193 -7.02 -3.27 -9.84
N ILE A 194 -7.03 -2.78 -11.08
CA ILE A 194 -7.02 -1.36 -11.41
C ILE A 194 -8.39 -0.98 -11.98
N ASN A 195 -8.85 0.24 -11.70
CA ASN A 195 -10.07 0.74 -12.32
C ASN A 195 -9.72 1.24 -13.72
N VAL A 196 -10.42 0.71 -14.74
CA VAL A 196 -10.13 1.02 -16.16
C VAL A 196 -11.33 1.72 -16.82
N SER A 197 -12.30 2.19 -16.04
CA SER A 197 -13.40 2.99 -16.58
C SER A 197 -12.86 4.32 -17.09
N ASN A 198 -13.09 4.60 -18.37
CA ASN A 198 -12.67 5.84 -19.04
C ASN A 198 -13.19 7.12 -18.36
N SER A 199 -14.22 7.03 -17.51
CA SER A 199 -14.73 8.15 -16.70
C SER A 199 -13.80 8.57 -15.57
N ASP A 200 -12.89 7.69 -15.13
CA ASP A 200 -12.06 7.89 -13.94
C ASP A 200 -10.57 8.06 -14.30
N LEU A 201 -10.27 8.07 -15.60
CA LEU A 201 -8.95 8.35 -16.12
C LEU A 201 -9.00 9.70 -16.81
N ASP A 202 -8.38 10.71 -16.20
CA ASP A 202 -7.97 11.93 -16.91
C ASP A 202 -6.87 11.54 -17.90
N VAL A 203 -7.28 10.96 -19.02
CA VAL A 203 -6.36 10.57 -20.10
C VAL A 203 -5.94 11.85 -20.79
N VAL A 204 -4.87 12.45 -20.29
CA VAL A 204 -4.12 13.47 -21.03
C VAL A 204 -3.65 12.81 -22.33
N GLY A 205 -4.00 13.40 -23.47
CA GLY A 205 -3.54 12.91 -24.76
C GLY A 205 -2.02 12.90 -24.79
N VAL A 206 -1.43 11.91 -25.46
CA VAL A 206 0.04 11.81 -25.58
C VAL A 206 0.66 13.10 -26.11
N GLN A 207 -0.06 13.86 -26.95
CA GLN A 207 0.40 15.14 -27.47
C GLN A 207 0.43 16.25 -26.41
N ASP A 208 -0.58 16.30 -25.53
CA ASP A 208 -0.63 17.28 -24.44
C ASP A 208 0.48 16.99 -23.42
N PHE A 209 0.70 15.71 -23.09
CA PHE A 209 1.83 15.30 -22.25
C PHE A 209 3.16 15.70 -22.88
N LYS A 210 3.33 15.46 -24.20
CA LYS A 210 4.55 15.88 -24.90
C LYS A 210 4.73 17.39 -24.84
N LYS A 211 3.66 18.17 -25.01
CA LYS A 211 3.70 19.63 -24.92
C LYS A 211 4.07 20.11 -23.52
N GLU A 212 3.43 19.58 -22.49
CA GLU A 212 3.67 19.93 -21.08
C GLU A 212 5.13 19.70 -20.68
N PHE A 213 5.70 18.55 -21.07
CA PHE A 213 7.08 18.20 -20.72
C PHE A 213 8.12 18.64 -21.76
N CYS A 214 7.75 19.49 -22.74
CA CYS A 214 8.63 19.95 -23.82
C CYS A 214 9.34 18.79 -24.55
N ILE A 215 8.59 17.75 -24.92
CA ILE A 215 9.06 16.58 -25.64
C ILE A 215 8.73 16.76 -27.13
N PRO A 216 9.72 16.64 -28.04
CA PRO A 216 9.44 16.75 -29.47
C PRO A 216 8.48 15.67 -29.99
N ASN A 217 7.58 16.05 -30.90
CA ASN A 217 6.55 15.16 -31.43
C ASN A 217 7.13 13.95 -32.17
N ASN A 218 8.30 14.08 -32.78
CA ASN A 218 9.01 13.00 -33.46
C ASN A 218 9.74 12.01 -32.53
N LYS A 219 9.80 12.26 -31.21
CA LYS A 219 10.41 11.34 -30.24
C LYS A 219 9.38 10.33 -29.72
N LYS A 220 9.79 9.07 -29.56
CA LYS A 220 9.03 8.04 -28.84
C LYS A 220 9.40 8.06 -27.36
N ILE A 221 8.41 7.92 -26.49
CA ILE A 221 8.61 7.94 -25.03
C ILE A 221 8.80 6.51 -24.55
N ILE A 222 9.87 6.28 -23.79
CA ILE A 222 10.09 5.05 -23.02
C ILE A 222 10.14 5.44 -21.56
N CYS A 223 9.34 4.77 -20.73
CA CYS A 223 9.15 5.19 -19.35
C CYS A 223 9.49 4.08 -18.34
N TYR A 224 9.95 4.52 -17.18
CA TYR A 224 10.05 3.73 -15.97
C TYR A 224 9.23 4.42 -14.88
N PHE A 225 8.31 3.67 -14.27
CA PHE A 225 7.47 4.14 -13.16
C PHE A 225 7.64 3.22 -11.96
N GLY A 226 8.02 3.78 -10.82
CA GLY A 226 8.05 3.06 -9.56
C GLY A 226 9.11 3.57 -8.59
N ARG A 227 9.16 2.99 -7.40
CA ARG A 227 10.18 3.32 -6.39
C ARG A 227 11.58 3.16 -6.97
N LEU A 228 12.44 4.14 -6.70
CA LEU A 228 13.85 4.11 -7.09
C LEU A 228 14.69 3.46 -5.98
N ASP A 229 14.32 2.23 -5.65
CA ASP A 229 15.02 1.41 -4.66
C ASP A 229 15.64 0.17 -5.33
N PRO A 230 16.68 -0.44 -4.73
CA PRO A 230 17.41 -1.55 -5.35
C PRO A 230 16.54 -2.72 -5.80
N GLU A 231 15.47 -3.06 -5.08
CA GLU A 231 14.59 -4.17 -5.46
C GLU A 231 13.82 -3.92 -6.77
N LYS A 232 13.70 -2.67 -7.20
CA LYS A 232 13.02 -2.30 -8.46
C LYS A 232 13.96 -2.16 -9.64
N ARG A 233 15.28 -2.23 -9.40
CA ARG A 233 16.32 -2.20 -10.41
C ARG A 233 16.25 -1.03 -11.40
N PRO A 234 16.11 0.24 -10.92
CA PRO A 234 16.15 1.40 -11.81
C PRO A 234 17.50 1.57 -12.53
N ASP A 235 18.57 0.97 -12.00
CA ASP A 235 19.89 0.88 -12.63
C ASP A 235 19.84 0.18 -13.99
N ARG A 236 19.02 -0.88 -14.12
CA ARG A 236 18.85 -1.62 -15.38
C ARG A 236 18.17 -0.80 -16.46
N PHE A 237 17.30 0.13 -16.07
CA PHE A 237 16.67 1.05 -17.01
C PHE A 237 17.71 2.00 -17.64
N LEU A 238 18.70 2.46 -16.87
CA LEU A 238 19.78 3.29 -17.41
C LEU A 238 20.67 2.49 -18.38
N GLU A 239 21.03 1.26 -18.02
CA GLU A 239 21.80 0.37 -18.92
C GLU A 239 21.05 0.08 -20.23
N PHE A 240 19.74 -0.15 -20.13
CA PHE A 240 18.87 -0.30 -21.29
C PHE A 240 18.88 0.95 -22.17
N ALA A 241 18.75 2.13 -21.56
CA ALA A 241 18.70 3.39 -22.27
C ALA A 241 20.00 3.72 -23.01
N GLU A 242 21.16 3.48 -22.39
CA GLU A 242 22.46 3.63 -23.05
C GLU A 242 22.58 2.74 -24.28
N LYS A 243 22.25 1.45 -24.14
CA LYS A 243 22.33 0.48 -25.24
C LYS A 243 21.37 0.82 -26.36
N LEU A 244 20.14 1.22 -26.04
CA LEU A 244 19.15 1.58 -27.06
C LEU A 244 19.56 2.84 -27.82
N PHE A 245 20.12 3.83 -27.12
CA PHE A 245 20.51 5.08 -27.74
C PHE A 245 21.60 4.91 -28.81
N LEU A 246 22.47 3.89 -28.68
CA LEU A 246 23.50 3.58 -29.68
C LEU A 246 22.92 3.17 -31.04
N VAL A 247 21.67 2.72 -31.10
CA VAL A 247 21.02 2.26 -32.34
C VAL A 247 19.83 3.13 -32.76
N ARG A 248 19.34 4.00 -31.88
CA ARG A 248 18.25 4.93 -32.19
C ARG A 248 18.21 6.13 -31.26
N GLU A 249 18.21 7.31 -31.87
CA GLU A 249 18.15 8.59 -31.14
C GLU A 249 16.73 9.19 -31.12
N ASP A 250 15.76 8.58 -31.82
CA ASP A 250 14.36 9.01 -31.89
C ASP A 250 13.56 8.70 -30.60
N VAL A 251 14.24 8.50 -29.47
CA VAL A 251 13.64 8.13 -28.18
C VAL A 251 13.95 9.15 -27.10
N ILE A 252 13.05 9.28 -26.14
CA ILE A 252 13.26 9.97 -24.87
C ILE A 252 12.92 9.02 -23.72
N PHE A 253 13.75 9.02 -22.69
CA PHE A 253 13.62 8.20 -21.50
C PHE A 253 13.05 9.02 -20.36
N ILE A 254 11.95 8.55 -19.77
CA ILE A 254 11.28 9.20 -18.64
C ILE A 254 11.36 8.28 -17.43
N MET A 255 11.80 8.82 -16.30
CA MET A 255 11.80 8.11 -15.02
C MET A 255 10.98 8.89 -14.01
N ALA A 256 9.97 8.23 -13.43
CA ALA A 256 9.12 8.78 -12.40
C ALA A 256 9.09 7.86 -11.17
N GLY A 257 9.20 8.50 -10.00
CA GLY A 257 9.30 7.87 -8.69
C GLY A 257 10.40 8.50 -7.85
N ASN A 258 10.50 8.05 -6.61
CA ASN A 258 11.54 8.45 -5.66
C ASN A 258 12.06 7.22 -4.89
N GLY A 259 13.20 7.34 -4.22
CA GLY A 259 13.78 6.24 -3.45
C GLY A 259 15.25 6.47 -3.09
N SER A 260 15.84 5.50 -2.41
CA SER A 260 17.22 5.55 -1.92
C SER A 260 18.27 5.73 -3.02
N MET A 261 17.95 5.33 -4.27
CA MET A 261 18.86 5.46 -5.41
C MET A 261 18.74 6.79 -6.16
N TRP A 262 17.84 7.71 -5.76
CA TRP A 262 17.57 8.95 -6.48
C TRP A 262 18.84 9.76 -6.80
N ALA A 263 19.66 10.05 -5.79
CA ALA A 263 20.88 10.85 -5.97
C ALA A 263 21.88 10.16 -6.91
N ALA A 264 22.14 8.87 -6.70
CA ALA A 264 23.07 8.09 -7.51
C ALA A 264 22.60 7.94 -8.97
N LEU A 265 21.28 7.79 -9.21
CA LEU A 265 20.72 7.73 -10.55
C LEU A 265 20.86 9.08 -11.27
N LYS A 266 20.58 10.19 -10.57
CA LYS A 266 20.73 11.54 -11.13
C LYS A 266 22.17 11.81 -11.54
N GLU A 267 23.14 11.46 -10.70
CA GLU A 267 24.57 11.56 -11.02
C GLU A 267 24.94 10.69 -12.22
N LYS A 268 24.54 9.41 -12.21
CA LYS A 268 24.83 8.48 -13.32
C LYS A 268 24.27 8.99 -14.65
N ILE A 269 23.06 9.57 -14.66
CA ILE A 269 22.44 10.14 -15.86
C ILE A 269 23.30 11.25 -16.47
N CYS A 270 23.92 12.11 -15.67
CA CYS A 270 24.79 13.20 -16.17
C CYS A 270 25.98 12.69 -17.00
N HIS A 271 26.43 11.45 -16.75
CA HIS A 271 27.56 10.83 -17.43
C HIS A 271 27.17 9.95 -18.63
N LEU A 272 25.87 9.74 -18.89
CA LEU A 272 25.42 8.95 -20.03
C LEU A 272 25.55 9.76 -21.33
N LYS A 273 25.84 9.08 -22.44
CA LYS A 273 25.80 9.68 -23.79
C LYS A 273 24.41 10.22 -24.15
N CYS A 274 23.36 9.61 -23.60
CA CYS A 274 21.97 9.95 -23.85
C CYS A 274 21.34 10.86 -22.78
N ARG A 275 22.16 11.57 -21.98
CA ARG A 275 21.68 12.41 -20.87
C ARG A 275 20.62 13.44 -21.28
N ASP A 276 20.75 14.03 -22.47
CA ASP A 276 19.83 15.06 -22.97
C ASP A 276 18.47 14.45 -23.41
N ASN A 277 18.43 13.12 -23.55
CA ASN A 277 17.24 12.34 -23.82
C ASN A 277 16.64 11.76 -22.54
N PHE A 278 17.07 12.18 -21.35
CA PHE A 278 16.49 11.75 -20.07
C PHE A 278 15.67 12.85 -19.39
N LYS A 279 14.51 12.47 -18.84
CA LYS A 279 13.71 13.31 -17.94
C LYS A 279 13.42 12.56 -16.65
N LEU A 280 13.87 13.10 -15.53
CA LEU A 280 13.54 12.65 -14.18
C LEU A 280 12.40 13.50 -13.63
N LEU A 281 11.24 12.90 -13.38
CA LEU A 281 10.03 13.63 -12.99
C LEU A 281 9.81 13.68 -11.47
N GLY A 282 10.56 12.90 -10.69
CA GLY A 282 10.32 12.79 -9.25
C GLY A 282 9.07 11.98 -8.93
N GLU A 283 8.56 12.15 -7.70
CA GLU A 283 7.34 11.50 -7.26
C GLU A 283 6.12 12.15 -7.95
N ILE A 284 5.31 11.33 -8.61
CA ILE A 284 4.07 11.77 -9.26
C ILE A 284 2.91 11.19 -8.46
N TYR A 285 2.01 12.05 -8.04
CA TYR A 285 0.77 11.65 -7.36
C TYR A 285 -0.38 11.68 -8.38
N PRO A 286 -1.26 10.66 -8.37
CA PRO A 286 -2.50 10.76 -9.12
C PRO A 286 -3.31 11.94 -8.57
N VAL A 287 -3.92 12.71 -9.47
CA VAL A 287 -5.01 13.61 -9.09
C VAL A 287 -6.17 12.70 -8.67
N LEU A 288 -6.55 12.72 -7.40
CA LEU A 288 -7.60 11.87 -6.82
C LEU A 288 -8.95 12.59 -6.76
#